data_AF-A0A1C6D755-F1
#
_entry.id   AF-A0A1C6D755-F1
#
_cell.length_a   1.000
_cell.length_b   1.000
_cell.length_c   1.000
_cell.angle_alpha   90.00
_cell.angle_beta   90.00
_cell.angle_gamma   90.00
#
_symmetry.space_group_name_H-M   'P 1'
#
loop_
_entity.id
_entity.type
_entity.pdbx_description
1 polymer ?
#
loop_
_entity_poly.entity_id
_entity_poly.type
_entity_poly.pdbx_seq_one_letter_code
_entity_poly.pdbx_strand_id
1 'polypeptide(L)' 'MAERNNSHLLDGGDDPMGMTDNQYKGMLLDQLEDWQEVLDLAIKAGNTEIQEKVEKQIRKINEKLKF' A
#
# COMPACT_ATOMS: atom_id res chain seq x y z
N MET A 1 47.33 3.04 -28.05
CA MET A 1 46.29 2.27 -27.33
C MET A 1 45.98 2.99 -26.04
N ALA A 2 44.79 3.55 -25.91
CA ALA A 2 44.28 4.09 -24.65
C ALA A 2 42.91 3.44 -24.43
N GLU A 3 42.94 2.18 -23.99
CA GLU A 3 41.75 1.48 -23.53
C GLU A 3 41.33 2.12 -22.20
N ARG A 4 40.37 3.04 -22.29
CA ARG A 4 39.63 3.58 -21.14
C ARG A 4 38.76 2.47 -20.58
N ASN A 5 39.39 1.57 -19.82
CA ASN A 5 38.69 0.69 -18.88
C ASN A 5 38.37 1.49 -17.60
N ASN A 6 37.31 1.09 -16.91
CA ASN A 6 36.68 1.75 -15.76
C ASN A 6 35.68 2.86 -16.11
N SER A 7 34.91 2.67 -17.18
CA SER A 7 33.52 3.17 -17.15
C SER A 7 32.85 2.44 -16.00
N HIS A 8 32.62 3.17 -14.92
CA HIS A 8 31.76 2.82 -13.80
C HIS A 8 30.64 1.89 -14.28
N LEU A 9 30.80 0.59 -13.99
CA LEU A 9 29.67 -0.31 -13.86
C LEU A 9 28.97 0.18 -12.59
N LEU A 10 28.18 1.25 -12.74
CA LEU A 10 27.01 1.42 -11.91
C LEU A 10 26.15 0.21 -12.25
N ASP A 11 26.48 -0.90 -11.61
CA ASP A 11 25.55 -1.99 -11.35
C ASP A 11 24.50 -1.39 -10.41
N GLY A 12 23.73 -0.44 -10.94
CA GLY A 12 22.38 -0.13 -10.50
C GLY A 12 21.51 -1.26 -11.00
N GLY A 13 21.90 -2.49 -10.65
CA GLY A 13 21.07 -3.66 -10.76
C GLY A 13 19.89 -3.38 -9.86
N ASP A 14 18.86 -2.78 -10.43
CA ASP A 14 17.52 -3.34 -10.47
C ASP A 14 17.25 -4.29 -9.28
N ASP A 15 17.39 -3.79 -8.06
CA ASP A 15 16.59 -4.30 -6.97
C ASP A 15 15.17 -4.01 -7.46
N PRO A 16 14.33 -5.03 -7.70
CA PRO A 16 12.91 -4.77 -7.70
C PRO A 16 12.61 -4.38 -6.26
N MET A 17 12.81 -3.11 -5.91
CA MET A 17 12.23 -2.48 -4.72
C MET A 17 10.72 -2.39 -4.93
N GLY A 18 10.09 -3.50 -5.30
CA GLY A 18 8.76 -3.79 -4.81
C GLY A 18 8.86 -3.75 -3.30
N MET A 19 7.93 -3.02 -2.68
CA MET A 19 7.85 -2.93 -1.23
C MET A 19 8.08 -4.29 -0.60
N THR A 20 8.95 -4.34 0.41
CA THR A 20 9.08 -5.54 1.23
C THR A 20 7.70 -5.88 1.77
N ASP A 21 7.36 -7.18 1.87
CA ASP A 21 6.02 -7.63 2.28
C ASP A 21 5.52 -6.94 3.56
N ASN A 22 6.43 -6.66 4.49
CA ASN A 22 6.16 -5.91 5.72
C ASN A 22 5.82 -4.43 5.50
N GLN A 23 6.44 -3.76 4.54
CA GLN A 23 6.09 -2.38 4.18
C GLN A 23 4.73 -2.32 3.49
N TYR A 24 4.45 -3.29 2.59
CA TYR A 24 3.14 -3.41 1.96
C TYR A 24 2.04 -3.69 2.98
N LYS A 25 2.29 -4.60 3.94
CA LYS A 25 1.39 -4.83 5.09
C LYS A 25 1.20 -3.59 5.94
N GLY A 26 2.27 -2.84 6.21
CA GLY A 26 2.22 -1.56 6.92
C GLY A 26 1.31 -0.54 6.22
N MET A 27 1.45 -0.37 4.90
CA MET A 27 0.57 0.51 4.12
C MET A 27 -0.89 0.06 4.14
N LEU A 28 -1.14 -1.25 4.07
CA LEU A 28 -2.51 -1.78 4.11
C LEU A 28 -3.15 -1.54 5.49
N LEU A 29 -2.38 -1.62 6.57
CA LEU A 29 -2.86 -1.32 7.93
C LEU A 29 -3.16 0.17 8.11
N ASP A 30 -2.29 1.05 7.63
CA ASP A 30 -2.51 2.51 7.63
C ASP A 30 -3.78 2.88 6.85
N GLN A 31 -3.94 2.32 5.65
CA GLN A 31 -5.14 2.53 4.85
C GLN A 31 -6.40 1.94 5.52
N LEU A 32 -6.27 0.83 6.26
CA LEU A 32 -7.38 0.26 7.02
C LEU A 32 -7.86 1.21 8.12
N GLU A 33 -6.93 1.85 8.83
CA GLU A 33 -7.21 2.82 9.90
C GLU A 33 -7.99 4.03 9.34
N ASP A 34 -7.54 4.60 8.22
CA ASP A 34 -8.23 5.71 7.55
C ASP A 34 -9.68 5.35 7.17
N TRP A 35 -9.88 4.16 6.57
CA TRP A 35 -11.24 3.70 6.24
C TRP A 35 -12.10 3.45 7.48
N GLN A 36 -11.53 3.03 8.61
CA GLN A 36 -12.28 2.90 9.86
C GLN A 36 -12.73 4.27 10.41
N GLU A 37 -11.92 5.31 10.28
CA GLU A 37 -12.33 6.67 10.63
C GLU A 37 -13.46 7.18 9.72
N VAL A 38 -13.35 6.96 8.41
CA VAL A 38 -14.40 7.31 7.45
C VAL A 38 -15.70 6.54 7.73
N LEU A 39 -15.61 5.28 8.19
CA LEU A 39 -16.77 4.49 8.59
C LEU A 39 -17.49 5.12 9.79
N ASP A 40 -16.75 5.53 10.81
CA ASP A 40 -17.31 6.20 11.99
C ASP A 40 -17.99 7.54 11.60
N LEU A 41 -17.37 8.31 10.72
CA LEU A 41 -17.97 9.54 10.17
C LEU A 41 -19.24 9.25 9.37
N ALA A 42 -19.25 8.20 8.53
CA ALA A 42 -20.42 7.80 7.76
C ALA A 42 -21.58 7.35 8.67
N ILE A 43 -21.28 6.61 9.73
CA ILE A 43 -22.26 6.19 10.75
C ILE A 43 -22.82 7.42 11.48
N LYS A 44 -21.96 8.34 11.93
CA LYS A 44 -22.38 9.60 12.58
C LYS A 44 -23.24 10.46 11.68
N ALA A 45 -22.93 10.50 10.38
CA ALA A 45 -23.71 11.22 9.38
C ALA A 45 -24.99 10.47 8.94
N GLY A 46 -25.16 9.20 9.35
CA GLY A 46 -26.27 8.35 8.90
C GLY A 46 -26.23 8.04 7.40
N ASN A 47 -25.06 8.11 6.76
CA ASN A 47 -24.92 8.01 5.32
C ASN A 47 -24.62 6.57 4.89
N THR A 48 -25.70 5.79 4.72
CA THR A 48 -25.64 4.34 4.48
C THR A 48 -24.91 3.97 3.19
N GLU A 49 -25.01 4.79 2.13
CA GLU A 49 -24.31 4.51 0.88
C GLU A 49 -22.78 4.57 1.04
N ILE A 50 -22.29 5.56 1.80
CA ILE A 50 -20.85 5.69 2.09
C ILE A 50 -20.43 4.54 3.01
N GLN A 51 -21.24 4.21 4.01
CA GLN A 51 -20.98 3.09 4.91
C GLN A 51 -20.75 1.78 4.14
N GLU A 52 -21.65 1.41 3.22
CA GLU A 52 -21.51 0.18 2.42
C GLU A 52 -20.25 0.16 1.55
N LYS A 53 -19.89 1.31 0.96
CA LYS A 53 -18.66 1.45 0.14
C LYS A 53 -17.40 1.28 1.00
N VAL A 54 -17.37 1.89 2.18
CA VAL A 54 -16.25 1.81 3.12
C VAL A 54 -16.09 0.39 3.66
N GLU A 55 -17.18 -0.25 4.07
CA GLU A 55 -17.16 -1.64 4.53
C GLU A 55 -16.62 -2.61 3.46
N LYS A 56 -16.97 -2.39 2.18
CA LYS A 56 -16.43 -3.18 1.06
C LYS A 56 -14.91 -2.99 0.90
N GLN A 57 -14.42 -1.76 1.06
CA GLN A 57 -12.98 -1.45 0.98
C GLN A 57 -12.22 -2.08 2.15
N ILE A 58 -12.74 -1.99 3.38
CA ILE A 58 -12.20 -2.64 4.58
C ILE A 58 -12.09 -4.16 4.38
N ARG A 59 -13.12 -4.81 3.83
CA ARG A 59 -13.08 -6.26 3.54
C ARG A 59 -11.97 -6.60 2.55
N LYS A 60 -11.85 -5.83 1.46
CA LYS A 60 -10.82 -6.04 0.43
C LYS A 60 -9.40 -5.89 0.99
N ILE A 61 -9.17 -4.93 1.87
CA ILE A 61 -7.87 -4.73 2.54
C ILE A 61 -7.58 -5.89 3.49
N ASN A 62 -8.57 -6.32 4.28
CA ASN A 62 -8.42 -7.47 5.18
C ASN A 62 -8.13 -8.78 4.42
N GLU A 63 -8.72 -8.99 3.24
CA GLU A 63 -8.37 -10.15 2.39
C GLU A 63 -6.93 -10.10 1.89
N LYS A 64 -6.42 -8.90 1.56
CA LYS A 64 -5.02 -8.70 1.16
C LYS A 64 -4.04 -8.88 2.33
N LEU A 65 -4.44 -8.52 3.55
CA LEU A 65 -3.63 -8.69 4.76
C LEU A 65 -3.52 -10.16 5.22
N LYS A 66 -4.47 -11.01 4.83
CA LYS A 66 -4.45 -12.46 5.10
C LYS A 66 -3.50 -13.24 4.20
N PHE A 67 -3.05 -12.63 3.10
CA PHE A 67 -2.08 -13.20 2.15
C PHE A 67 -0.63 -12.98 2.64
#